data_AF-A0A016TLV2-F1
#
_entry.id   AF-A0A016TLV2-F1
#
_cell.length_a   1.000
_cell.length_b   1.000
_cell.length_c   1.000
_cell.angle_alpha   90.00
_cell.angle_beta   90.00
_cell.angle_gamma   90.00
#
_symmetry.space_group_name_H-M   'P 1'
#
loop_
_entity.id
_entity.type
_entity.pdbx_description
1 polymer ?
#
loop_
_entity_poly.entity_id
_entity_poly.type
_entity_poly.pdbx_seq_one_letter_code
_entity_poly.pdbx_strand_id
1 'polypeptide(L)'
;MSHLEQINVAHKKLIKGARLKWGDAYERAFQFNLGNAEFSCGAKLDDVSWRNWDQNEAVHQFAGAHALLTDGCVELIERLAEGIDIRFEHEVRTIEWPRTKKSVTVTCGNGKKFTADKVLVTVPLAVLQKHRIKFNPKLPDKKLKAMKYIGAGLIEKVAVRFPRCFWNSLLKKDGTLDYFSNAPRKSSDRGLFNMFYDFSRRDANGVAPFYVLMSYVCGDSVDLVNEHTDEEVAEIFVDTLRQLFPNEDIPEPDGAVVTHWGRDPHIGMSYSYVRVGGTGAHYDALAAPVDSRLYFAGEGTNRFFPQTMTGAYISGLREAGRIIESSHNEIWID
;
A
#
# COMPACT_ATOMS: atom_id res chain seq x y z
N MET A 1 1.26 21.65 15.54
CA MET A 1 2.34 21.58 14.54
C MET A 1 2.27 20.23 13.88
N SER A 2 2.15 20.21 12.56
CA SER A 2 2.17 18.98 11.77
C SER A 2 3.53 18.27 11.86
N HIS A 3 3.61 17.03 11.38
CA HIS A 3 4.89 16.31 11.31
C HIS A 3 5.89 17.08 10.42
N LEU A 4 5.46 17.51 9.23
CA LEU A 4 6.31 18.22 8.28
C LEU A 4 6.81 19.55 8.85
N GLU A 5 5.96 20.30 9.57
CA GLU A 5 6.37 21.52 10.25
C GLU A 5 7.47 21.26 11.28
N GLN A 6 7.36 20.19 12.07
CA GLN A 6 8.37 19.84 13.07
C GLN A 6 9.70 19.45 12.42
N ILE A 7 9.66 18.64 11.34
CA ILE A 7 10.86 18.31 10.55
C ILE A 7 11.50 19.61 10.03
N ASN A 8 10.71 20.50 9.41
CA ASN A 8 11.21 21.75 8.85
C ASN A 8 11.83 22.67 9.91
N VAL A 9 11.25 22.72 11.11
CA VAL A 9 11.83 23.47 12.25
C VAL A 9 13.15 22.85 12.70
N ALA A 10 13.20 21.52 12.87
CA ALA A 10 14.42 20.82 13.26
C ALA A 10 15.52 20.99 12.20
N HIS A 11 15.17 20.86 10.93
CA HIS A 11 16.04 21.03 9.78
C HIS A 11 16.66 22.44 9.73
N LYS A 12 15.84 23.49 9.84
CA LYS A 12 16.31 24.89 9.89
C LYS A 12 17.25 25.14 11.08
N LYS A 13 16.94 24.57 12.25
CA LYS A 13 17.82 24.65 13.44
C LYS A 13 19.16 23.93 13.20
N LEU A 14 19.14 22.77 12.56
CA LEU A 14 20.33 21.98 12.26
C LEU A 14 21.23 22.71 11.26
N ILE A 15 20.70 23.24 10.16
CA ILE A 15 21.46 24.04 9.19
C ILE A 15 22.13 25.23 9.90
N LYS A 16 21.37 25.98 10.69
CA LYS A 16 21.87 27.15 11.41
C LYS A 16 22.95 26.78 12.42
N GLY A 17 22.72 25.73 13.22
CA GLY A 17 23.64 25.27 14.26
C GLY A 17 24.95 24.72 13.70
N ALA A 18 24.86 23.93 12.63
CA ALA A 18 26.01 23.34 11.95
C ALA A 18 26.71 24.28 10.96
N ARG A 19 26.18 25.50 10.75
CA ARG A 19 26.69 26.51 9.81
C ARG A 19 26.87 25.96 8.37
N LEU A 20 25.96 25.10 7.95
CA LEU A 20 26.00 24.46 6.63
C LEU A 20 25.60 25.46 5.54
N LYS A 21 26.31 25.46 4.42
CA LYS A 21 25.86 26.12 3.19
C LYS A 21 24.78 25.25 2.56
N TRP A 22 23.54 25.66 2.69
CA TRP A 22 22.38 24.95 2.15
C TRP A 22 21.96 25.57 0.83
N GLY A 23 22.34 24.93 -0.27
CA GLY A 23 21.99 25.33 -1.64
C GLY A 23 20.86 24.48 -2.23
N ASP A 24 20.45 24.82 -3.45
CA ASP A 24 19.34 24.17 -4.17
C ASP A 24 19.49 22.64 -4.23
N ALA A 25 20.67 22.13 -4.58
CA ALA A 25 20.91 20.69 -4.65
C ALA A 25 20.66 19.96 -3.32
N TYR A 26 21.02 20.57 -2.19
CA TYR A 26 20.75 19.99 -0.87
C TYR A 26 19.27 20.06 -0.51
N GLU A 27 18.59 21.16 -0.85
CA GLU A 27 17.15 21.28 -0.64
C GLU A 27 16.38 20.22 -1.44
N ARG A 28 16.72 20.04 -2.73
CA ARG A 28 16.09 19.02 -3.57
C ARG A 28 16.34 17.60 -3.04
N ALA A 29 17.56 17.31 -2.58
CA ALA A 29 17.87 16.03 -1.95
C ALA A 29 17.10 15.83 -0.64
N PHE A 30 16.89 16.87 0.16
CA PHE A 30 16.07 16.81 1.36
C PHE A 30 14.59 16.54 1.02
N GLN A 31 14.02 17.27 0.05
CA GLN A 31 12.65 17.04 -0.42
C GLN A 31 12.47 15.63 -1.02
N PHE A 32 13.45 15.12 -1.75
CA PHE A 32 13.47 13.72 -2.22
C PHE A 32 13.29 12.73 -1.06
N ASN A 33 14.03 12.91 0.05
CA ASN A 33 13.93 12.03 1.22
C ASN A 33 12.56 12.15 1.91
N LEU A 34 11.98 13.36 1.97
CA LEU A 34 10.61 13.54 2.47
C LEU A 34 9.59 12.83 1.58
N GLY A 35 9.72 12.95 0.26
CA GLY A 35 8.89 12.22 -0.70
C GLY A 35 9.01 10.70 -0.55
N ASN A 36 10.21 10.19 -0.25
CA ASN A 36 10.41 8.76 -0.02
C ASN A 36 9.76 8.29 1.30
N ALA A 37 9.73 9.15 2.33
CA ALA A 37 8.98 8.88 3.55
C ALA A 37 7.46 8.89 3.32
N GLU A 38 6.95 9.80 2.47
CA GLU A 38 5.54 9.83 2.05
C GLU A 38 5.17 8.57 1.26
N PHE A 39 6.05 8.10 0.37
CA PHE A 39 5.88 6.83 -0.33
C PHE A 39 5.79 5.67 0.67
N SER A 40 6.74 5.54 1.59
CA SER A 40 6.73 4.46 2.61
C SER A 40 5.47 4.45 3.47
N CYS A 41 4.90 5.63 3.77
CA CYS A 41 3.64 5.74 4.51
C CYS A 41 2.40 5.67 3.62
N GLY A 42 2.54 5.86 2.30
CA GLY A 42 1.43 6.06 1.38
C GLY A 42 0.59 7.30 1.72
N ALA A 43 1.17 8.32 2.34
CA ALA A 43 0.41 9.45 2.88
C ALA A 43 1.25 10.72 3.00
N LYS A 44 0.58 11.87 3.02
CA LYS A 44 1.18 13.16 3.36
C LYS A 44 1.74 13.08 4.77
N LEU A 45 2.96 13.55 5.00
CA LEU A 45 3.57 13.45 6.35
C LEU A 45 2.73 14.14 7.44
N ASP A 46 1.95 15.16 7.09
CA ASP A 46 1.05 15.86 8.00
C ASP A 46 -0.03 14.97 8.62
N ASP A 47 -0.42 13.89 7.93
CA ASP A 47 -1.38 12.92 8.42
C ASP A 47 -0.73 11.80 9.25
N VAL A 48 0.59 11.63 9.15
CA VAL A 48 1.34 10.51 9.73
C VAL A 48 1.81 10.81 11.15
N SER A 49 1.63 9.86 12.06
CA SER A 49 2.05 9.95 13.46
C SER A 49 3.57 10.03 13.60
N TRP A 50 4.11 11.19 13.96
CA TRP A 50 5.56 11.33 14.19
C TRP A 50 6.14 10.40 15.25
N ARG A 51 5.33 9.94 16.20
CA ARG A 51 5.78 9.05 17.29
C ARG A 51 5.67 7.57 16.95
N ASN A 52 4.87 7.21 15.95
CA ASN A 52 4.48 5.82 15.71
C ASN A 52 4.52 5.44 14.22
N TRP A 53 5.13 6.26 13.36
CA TRP A 53 5.23 6.00 11.92
C TRP A 53 6.00 4.70 11.63
N ASP A 54 7.01 4.41 12.46
CA ASP A 54 7.94 3.29 12.45
C ASP A 54 7.67 2.28 13.58
N GLN A 55 6.47 2.27 14.17
CA GLN A 55 6.18 1.48 15.38
C GLN A 55 6.45 -0.02 15.24
N ASN A 56 6.42 -0.55 14.01
CA ASN A 56 6.68 -1.97 13.74
C ASN A 56 8.15 -2.34 13.99
N GLU A 57 9.08 -1.38 13.88
CA GLU A 57 10.51 -1.60 14.14
C GLU A 57 10.84 -1.84 15.62
N ALA A 58 9.84 -1.72 16.52
CA ALA A 58 9.97 -2.17 17.90
C ALA A 58 10.16 -3.70 18.04
N VAL A 59 9.92 -4.48 16.97
CA VAL A 59 10.20 -5.92 16.89
C VAL A 59 11.09 -6.23 15.70
N HIS A 60 11.76 -7.39 15.74
CA HIS A 60 12.62 -7.85 14.64
C HIS A 60 11.84 -7.93 13.32
N GLN A 61 12.35 -7.23 12.31
CA GLN A 61 11.81 -7.25 10.95
C GLN A 61 12.45 -8.37 10.12
N PHE A 62 11.88 -8.66 8.95
CA PHE A 62 12.46 -9.62 8.01
C PHE A 62 13.83 -9.11 7.53
N ALA A 63 14.87 -9.89 7.81
CA ALA A 63 16.22 -9.63 7.32
C ALA A 63 16.43 -10.12 5.88
N GLY A 64 17.57 -9.79 5.29
CA GLY A 64 17.96 -10.23 3.96
C GLY A 64 17.79 -9.15 2.90
N ALA A 65 17.96 -9.53 1.63
CA ALA A 65 17.84 -8.61 0.50
C ALA A 65 16.37 -8.38 0.14
N HIS A 66 16.05 -7.15 -0.27
CA HIS A 66 14.79 -6.86 -0.95
C HIS A 66 14.88 -7.42 -2.37
N ALA A 67 13.81 -8.09 -2.83
CA ALA A 67 13.78 -8.74 -4.13
C ALA A 67 12.54 -8.34 -4.92
N LEU A 68 12.66 -8.32 -6.25
CA LEU A 68 11.54 -8.16 -7.16
C LEU A 68 11.02 -9.55 -7.55
N LEU A 69 9.72 -9.79 -7.36
CA LEU A 69 9.07 -10.99 -7.88
C LEU A 69 8.79 -10.81 -9.37
N THR A 70 9.73 -11.22 -10.22
CA THR A 70 9.75 -10.93 -11.66
C THR A 70 8.59 -11.54 -12.44
N ASP A 71 8.10 -12.70 -11.99
CA ASP A 71 6.92 -13.37 -12.57
C ASP A 71 5.60 -12.74 -12.11
N GLY A 72 5.68 -11.81 -11.15
CA GLY A 72 4.53 -11.17 -10.54
C GLY A 72 3.93 -12.00 -9.41
N CYS A 73 3.08 -11.38 -8.60
CA CYS A 73 2.44 -12.06 -7.47
C CYS A 73 1.24 -12.92 -7.88
N VAL A 74 0.77 -12.82 -9.13
CA VAL A 74 -0.47 -13.49 -9.58
C VAL A 74 -0.36 -15.01 -9.46
N GLU A 75 0.74 -15.61 -9.93
CA GLU A 75 0.96 -17.05 -9.82
C GLU A 75 0.88 -17.53 -8.36
N LEU A 76 1.48 -16.80 -7.42
CA LEU A 76 1.40 -17.13 -6.00
C LEU A 76 -0.04 -17.13 -5.49
N ILE A 77 -0.83 -16.13 -5.88
CA ILE A 77 -2.24 -16.03 -5.48
C ILE A 77 -3.07 -17.13 -6.13
N GLU A 78 -2.84 -17.46 -7.40
CA GLU A 78 -3.54 -18.54 -8.10
C GLU A 78 -3.28 -19.90 -7.44
N ARG A 79 -2.03 -20.19 -7.05
CA ARG A 79 -1.70 -21.41 -6.29
C ARG A 79 -2.35 -21.46 -4.91
N LEU A 80 -2.43 -20.33 -4.21
CA LEU A 80 -3.12 -20.26 -2.92
C LEU A 80 -4.64 -20.43 -3.07
N ALA A 81 -5.21 -20.10 -4.23
CA ALA A 81 -6.64 -20.22 -4.52
C ALA A 81 -7.05 -21.61 -5.02
N GLU A 82 -6.08 -22.45 -5.42
CA GLU A 82 -6.35 -23.77 -5.98
C GLU A 82 -7.10 -24.68 -4.98
N GLY A 83 -8.22 -25.25 -5.44
CA GLY A 83 -9.07 -26.12 -4.61
C GLY A 83 -9.93 -25.41 -3.57
N ILE A 84 -9.95 -24.08 -3.53
CA ILE A 84 -10.80 -23.29 -2.62
C ILE A 84 -12.13 -22.93 -3.29
N ASP A 85 -13.24 -23.02 -2.56
CA ASP A 85 -14.55 -22.55 -3.02
C ASP A 85 -14.62 -21.01 -3.01
N ILE A 86 -14.22 -20.38 -4.12
CA ILE A 86 -14.21 -18.92 -4.29
C ILE A 86 -15.41 -18.46 -5.11
N ARG A 87 -16.15 -17.49 -4.59
CA ARG A 87 -17.35 -16.93 -5.24
C ARG A 87 -17.12 -15.47 -5.66
N PHE A 88 -16.76 -15.27 -6.93
CA PHE A 88 -16.65 -13.93 -7.54
C PHE A 88 -18.03 -13.27 -7.70
N GLU A 89 -18.09 -11.93 -7.76
CA GLU A 89 -19.35 -11.17 -7.92
C GLU A 89 -20.35 -11.34 -6.75
N HIS A 90 -19.86 -11.65 -5.55
CA HIS A 90 -20.64 -11.79 -4.32
C HIS A 90 -20.26 -10.70 -3.31
N GLU A 91 -20.35 -9.43 -3.71
CA GLU A 91 -20.02 -8.30 -2.81
C GLU A 91 -20.90 -8.35 -1.55
N VAL A 92 -20.26 -8.59 -0.39
CA VAL A 92 -20.93 -8.64 0.90
C VAL A 92 -21.45 -7.25 1.27
N ARG A 93 -22.74 -7.17 1.63
CA ARG A 93 -23.40 -5.92 2.06
C ARG A 93 -23.76 -5.92 3.53
N THR A 94 -24.11 -7.09 4.08
CA THR A 94 -24.51 -7.21 5.48
C THR A 94 -23.92 -8.46 6.11
N ILE A 95 -23.43 -8.34 7.33
CA ILE A 95 -23.02 -9.46 8.20
C ILE A 95 -23.81 -9.36 9.50
N GLU A 96 -24.58 -10.40 9.81
CA GLU A 96 -25.46 -10.45 10.97
C GLU A 96 -25.12 -11.63 11.89
N TRP A 97 -24.84 -11.38 13.16
CA TRP A 97 -24.53 -12.41 14.15
C TRP A 97 -25.24 -12.15 15.50
N PRO A 98 -26.58 -11.97 15.50
CA PRO A 98 -27.29 -11.67 16.75
C PRO A 98 -27.11 -12.79 17.78
N ARG A 99 -27.03 -12.43 19.07
CA ARG A 99 -26.90 -13.40 20.17
C ARG A 99 -28.01 -14.46 20.20
N THR A 100 -29.16 -14.15 19.61
CA THR A 100 -30.32 -15.04 19.51
C THR A 100 -30.18 -16.13 18.46
N LYS A 101 -29.19 -16.05 17.56
CA LYS A 101 -28.93 -17.06 16.53
C LYS A 101 -27.65 -17.82 16.82
N LYS A 102 -27.58 -19.08 16.38
CA LYS A 102 -26.36 -19.89 16.45
C LYS A 102 -25.36 -19.55 15.34
N SER A 103 -25.84 -19.25 14.14
CA SER A 103 -25.01 -18.96 12.96
C SER A 103 -24.89 -17.45 12.67
N VAL A 104 -23.82 -17.09 11.97
CA VAL A 104 -23.66 -15.80 11.28
C VAL A 104 -24.35 -15.86 9.92
N THR A 105 -25.03 -14.79 9.51
CA THR A 105 -25.65 -14.64 8.20
C THR A 105 -24.92 -13.57 7.40
N VAL A 106 -24.49 -13.91 6.18
CA VAL A 106 -23.85 -12.99 5.24
C VAL A 106 -24.80 -12.77 4.05
N THR A 107 -25.13 -11.51 3.77
CA THR A 107 -25.98 -11.14 2.62
C THR A 107 -25.16 -10.36 1.60
N CYS A 108 -25.17 -10.82 0.36
CA CYS A 108 -24.49 -10.19 -0.77
C CYS A 108 -25.41 -9.23 -1.52
N GLY A 109 -24.83 -8.28 -2.25
CA GLY A 109 -25.57 -7.28 -3.03
C GLY A 109 -26.42 -7.87 -4.16
N ASN A 110 -26.06 -9.06 -4.65
CA ASN A 110 -26.83 -9.82 -5.63
C ASN A 110 -28.01 -10.62 -5.02
N GLY A 111 -28.30 -10.42 -3.73
CA GLY A 111 -29.41 -11.08 -3.01
C GLY A 111 -29.07 -12.47 -2.46
N LYS A 112 -27.93 -13.08 -2.82
CA LYS A 112 -27.51 -14.36 -2.27
C LYS A 112 -27.17 -14.25 -0.79
N LYS A 113 -27.43 -15.32 -0.05
CA LYS A 113 -27.20 -15.41 1.39
C LYS A 113 -26.40 -16.65 1.74
N PHE A 114 -25.52 -16.51 2.70
CA PHE A 114 -24.70 -17.59 3.25
C PHE A 114 -24.86 -17.63 4.77
N THR A 115 -24.76 -18.83 5.34
CA THR A 115 -24.74 -19.06 6.78
C THR A 115 -23.50 -19.84 7.14
N ALA A 116 -22.84 -19.43 8.22
CA ALA A 116 -21.66 -20.11 8.75
C ALA A 116 -21.61 -19.96 10.27
N ASP A 117 -20.87 -20.81 10.96
CA ASP A 117 -20.65 -20.67 12.40
C ASP A 117 -19.76 -19.47 12.72
N LYS A 118 -18.78 -19.22 11.85
CA LYS A 118 -17.76 -18.15 11.98
C LYS A 118 -17.53 -17.47 10.64
N VAL A 119 -17.17 -16.18 10.68
CA VAL A 119 -16.84 -15.38 9.49
C VAL A 119 -15.50 -14.68 9.71
N LEU A 120 -14.58 -14.85 8.75
CA LEU A 120 -13.34 -14.09 8.68
C LEU A 120 -13.51 -12.93 7.69
N VAL A 121 -13.29 -11.71 8.16
CA VAL A 121 -13.33 -10.48 7.34
C VAL A 121 -11.91 -10.07 6.98
N THR A 122 -11.62 -10.03 5.67
CA THR A 122 -10.31 -9.66 5.12
C THR A 122 -10.37 -8.45 4.20
N VAL A 123 -11.50 -7.74 4.16
CA VAL A 123 -11.65 -6.58 3.28
C VAL A 123 -10.68 -5.45 3.67
N PRO A 124 -10.20 -4.64 2.70
CA PRO A 124 -9.29 -3.53 2.98
C PRO A 124 -9.86 -2.54 4.00
N LEU A 125 -8.96 -1.87 4.73
CA LEU A 125 -9.33 -0.91 5.77
C LEU A 125 -10.23 0.22 5.23
N ALA A 126 -9.96 0.72 4.02
CA ALA A 126 -10.78 1.75 3.39
C ALA A 126 -12.22 1.29 3.12
N VAL A 127 -12.45 0.01 2.81
CA VAL A 127 -13.80 -0.55 2.66
C VAL A 127 -14.56 -0.53 3.98
N LEU A 128 -13.88 -0.87 5.09
CA LEU A 128 -14.45 -0.79 6.43
C LEU A 128 -14.74 0.66 6.85
N GLN A 129 -13.82 1.59 6.59
CA GLN A 129 -13.96 3.02 6.89
C GLN A 129 -15.06 3.69 6.07
N LYS A 130 -15.27 3.27 4.81
CA LYS A 130 -16.38 3.72 3.95
C LYS A 130 -17.72 3.05 4.31
N HIS A 131 -17.76 2.22 5.35
CA HIS A 131 -18.96 1.53 5.84
C HIS A 131 -19.73 0.76 4.75
N ARG A 132 -19.01 0.14 3.81
CA ARG A 132 -19.59 -0.61 2.68
C ARG A 132 -20.28 -1.91 3.10
N ILE A 133 -19.93 -2.42 4.29
CA ILE A 133 -20.53 -3.59 4.94
C ILE A 133 -21.26 -3.13 6.20
N LYS A 134 -22.55 -3.45 6.29
CA LYS A 134 -23.34 -3.24 7.50
C LYS A 134 -23.16 -4.42 8.45
N PHE A 135 -22.72 -4.12 9.67
CA PHE A 135 -22.55 -5.08 10.73
C PHE A 135 -23.73 -5.01 11.72
N ASN A 136 -24.33 -6.17 12.05
CA ASN A 136 -25.41 -6.26 13.02
C ASN A 136 -25.18 -7.43 14.01
N PRO A 137 -24.90 -7.18 15.30
CA PRO A 137 -24.81 -5.88 15.97
C PRO A 137 -23.68 -4.97 15.47
N LYS A 138 -23.66 -3.70 15.92
CA LYS A 138 -22.57 -2.75 15.60
C LYS A 138 -21.23 -3.29 16.11
N LEU A 139 -20.15 -3.06 15.36
CA LEU A 139 -18.79 -3.37 15.81
C LEU A 139 -18.44 -2.63 17.12
N PRO A 140 -17.63 -3.23 18.02
CA PRO A 140 -17.24 -2.60 19.26
C PRO A 140 -16.51 -1.27 19.06
N ASP A 141 -16.71 -0.32 19.98
CA ASP A 141 -16.13 1.04 19.87
C ASP A 141 -14.61 1.04 19.78
N LYS A 142 -13.93 0.07 20.41
CA LYS A 142 -12.47 -0.09 20.29
C LYS A 142 -12.04 -0.31 18.83
N LYS A 143 -12.80 -1.10 18.07
CA LYS A 143 -12.55 -1.36 16.64
C LYS A 143 -12.88 -0.14 15.79
N LEU A 144 -13.99 0.55 16.08
CA LEU A 144 -14.36 1.81 15.41
C LEU A 144 -13.30 2.90 15.61
N LYS A 145 -12.78 3.02 16.84
CA LYS A 145 -11.69 3.93 17.17
C LYS A 145 -10.42 3.57 16.41
N ALA A 146 -10.09 2.27 16.31
CA ALA A 146 -8.95 1.82 15.55
C ALA A 146 -9.04 2.16 14.05
N MET A 147 -10.22 1.99 13.44
CA MET A 147 -10.48 2.42 12.06
C MET A 147 -10.31 3.94 11.86
N LYS A 148 -10.39 4.77 12.90
CA LYS A 148 -10.14 6.21 12.80
C LYS A 148 -8.64 6.55 12.82
N TYR A 149 -7.84 5.77 13.56
CA TYR A 149 -6.43 6.08 13.86
C TYR A 149 -5.42 5.28 13.02
N ILE A 150 -5.86 4.23 12.34
CA ILE A 150 -5.11 3.67 11.21
C ILE A 150 -5.62 4.35 9.95
N GLY A 151 -4.72 4.92 9.16
CA GLY A 151 -5.02 5.57 7.90
C GLY A 151 -5.00 4.58 6.75
N ALA A 152 -5.84 4.84 5.75
CA ALA A 152 -5.76 4.20 4.45
C ALA A 152 -4.82 5.01 3.57
N GLY A 153 -3.57 4.56 3.44
CA GLY A 153 -2.59 5.19 2.56
C GLY A 153 -2.87 4.87 1.10
N LEU A 154 -2.40 5.73 0.21
CA LEU A 154 -2.62 5.65 -1.22
C LEU A 154 -1.36 6.09 -1.97
N ILE A 155 -0.96 5.23 -2.90
CA ILE A 155 -0.06 5.52 -4.00
C ILE A 155 -0.71 5.03 -5.28
N GLU A 156 -0.37 5.64 -6.40
CA GLU A 156 -0.70 5.10 -7.73
C GLU A 156 0.59 4.85 -8.50
N LYS A 157 0.57 3.85 -9.36
CA LYS A 157 1.71 3.47 -10.20
C LYS A 157 1.43 3.84 -11.65
N VAL A 158 2.48 4.26 -12.32
CA VAL A 158 2.49 4.53 -13.76
C VAL A 158 3.60 3.69 -14.36
N ALA A 159 3.26 2.80 -15.28
CA ALA A 159 4.23 2.01 -16.03
C ALA A 159 4.13 2.39 -17.50
N VAL A 160 5.27 2.75 -18.10
CA VAL A 160 5.35 3.19 -19.50
C VAL A 160 6.31 2.30 -20.25
N ARG A 161 5.87 1.84 -21.42
CA ARG A 161 6.64 1.01 -22.34
C ARG A 161 7.23 1.88 -23.45
N PHE A 162 8.50 1.64 -23.74
CA PHE A 162 9.29 2.33 -24.73
C PHE A 162 9.82 1.34 -25.79
N PRO A 163 9.92 1.77 -27.05
CA PRO A 163 10.44 0.94 -28.14
C PRO A 163 11.96 0.72 -28.06
N ARG A 164 12.69 1.56 -27.30
CA ARG A 164 14.13 1.41 -27.05
C ARG A 164 14.51 1.89 -25.65
N CYS A 165 15.57 1.32 -25.10
CA CYS A 165 16.22 1.82 -23.89
C CYS A 165 16.91 3.15 -24.20
N PHE A 166 16.48 4.25 -23.57
CA PHE A 166 17.21 5.52 -23.61
C PHE A 166 18.13 5.69 -22.39
N TRP A 167 17.93 4.93 -21.30
CA TRP A 167 18.72 5.01 -20.07
C TRP A 167 19.96 4.09 -20.08
N ASN A 168 20.54 3.82 -21.26
CA ASN A 168 21.68 2.89 -21.40
C ASN A 168 22.90 3.29 -20.57
N SER A 169 23.10 4.59 -20.36
CA SER A 169 24.20 5.14 -19.56
C SER A 169 24.11 4.80 -18.07
N LEU A 170 22.93 4.40 -17.59
CA LEU A 170 22.68 3.99 -16.20
C LEU A 170 22.79 2.48 -15.97
N LEU A 171 22.81 1.69 -17.05
CA LEU A 171 22.85 0.23 -16.93
C LEU A 171 24.16 -0.23 -16.28
N LYS A 172 24.05 -1.22 -15.40
CA LYS A 172 25.19 -1.98 -14.88
C LYS A 172 25.89 -2.71 -16.05
N LYS A 173 27.08 -3.25 -15.78
CA LYS A 173 27.86 -4.00 -16.79
C LYS A 173 27.14 -5.24 -17.34
N ASP A 174 26.22 -5.82 -16.57
CA ASP A 174 25.37 -6.93 -16.98
C ASP A 174 24.14 -6.50 -17.80
N GLY A 175 24.03 -5.21 -18.11
CA GLY A 175 22.93 -4.62 -18.85
C GLY A 175 21.68 -4.37 -18.00
N THR A 176 21.70 -4.59 -16.69
CA THR A 176 20.52 -4.40 -15.83
C THR A 176 20.54 -3.04 -15.12
N LEU A 177 19.37 -2.59 -14.68
CA LEU A 177 19.18 -1.48 -13.76
C LEU A 177 18.05 -1.87 -12.82
N ASP A 178 18.14 -1.54 -11.54
CA ASP A 178 17.04 -1.79 -10.61
C ASP A 178 16.12 -0.56 -10.59
N TYR A 179 16.72 0.60 -10.36
CA TYR A 179 16.03 1.87 -10.31
C TYR A 179 16.99 3.06 -10.40
N PHE A 180 16.44 4.25 -10.63
CA PHE A 180 17.09 5.55 -10.44
C PHE A 180 16.14 6.57 -9.81
N SER A 181 16.70 7.60 -9.20
CA SER A 181 15.95 8.64 -8.47
C SER A 181 15.68 9.88 -9.31
N ASN A 182 14.56 10.55 -9.04
CA ASN A 182 14.23 11.87 -9.54
C ASN A 182 14.15 12.87 -8.37
N ALA A 183 15.18 13.70 -8.20
CA ALA A 183 15.14 14.73 -7.18
C ALA A 183 14.13 15.82 -7.59
N PRO A 184 13.13 16.16 -6.76
CA PRO A 184 12.07 17.08 -7.14
C PRO A 184 12.64 18.49 -7.40
N ARG A 185 12.02 19.24 -8.32
CA ARG A 185 12.43 20.64 -8.62
C ARG A 185 11.87 21.63 -7.59
N LYS A 186 10.72 21.33 -7.01
CA LYS A 186 10.05 22.11 -5.96
C LYS A 186 9.43 21.16 -4.93
N SER A 187 9.23 21.64 -3.72
CA SER A 187 8.74 20.81 -2.60
C SER A 187 7.35 20.19 -2.84
N SER A 188 6.52 20.79 -3.69
CA SER A 188 5.21 20.24 -4.09
C SER A 188 5.32 18.99 -4.95
N ASP A 189 6.47 18.77 -5.62
CA ASP A 189 6.66 17.67 -6.57
C ASP A 189 7.35 16.47 -5.90
N ARG A 190 7.57 16.50 -4.59
CA ARG A 190 8.31 15.44 -3.89
C ARG A 190 7.65 14.06 -3.98
N GLY A 191 6.34 14.03 -4.20
CA GLY A 191 5.56 12.81 -4.42
C GLY A 191 5.43 12.42 -5.89
N LEU A 192 5.93 13.23 -6.83
CA LEU A 192 5.76 13.04 -8.26
C LEU A 192 6.95 12.26 -8.84
N PHE A 193 6.73 10.99 -9.14
CA PHE A 193 7.70 10.12 -9.79
C PHE A 193 9.08 10.12 -9.14
N ASN A 194 9.11 9.98 -7.82
CA ASN A 194 10.34 10.14 -7.01
C ASN A 194 11.41 9.08 -7.38
N MET A 195 10.97 7.88 -7.79
CA MET A 195 11.83 6.76 -8.18
C MET A 195 11.30 6.10 -9.45
N PHE A 196 12.18 5.79 -10.40
CA PHE A 196 11.87 5.00 -11.58
C PHE A 196 12.53 3.64 -11.47
N TYR A 197 11.75 2.58 -11.65
CA TYR A 197 12.19 1.19 -11.61
C TYR A 197 12.20 0.61 -13.01
N ASP A 198 13.24 -0.13 -13.36
CA ASP A 198 13.32 -0.84 -14.63
C ASP A 198 12.62 -2.20 -14.50
N PHE A 199 11.53 -2.35 -15.25
CA PHE A 199 10.72 -3.57 -15.34
C PHE A 199 10.91 -4.30 -16.67
N SER A 200 11.94 -3.95 -17.45
CA SER A 200 12.32 -4.67 -18.66
C SER A 200 12.61 -6.13 -18.38
N ARG A 201 11.82 -7.02 -18.98
CA ARG A 201 12.15 -8.45 -19.00
C ARG A 201 13.20 -8.72 -20.07
N ARG A 202 14.28 -9.37 -19.69
CA ARG A 202 15.35 -9.79 -20.62
C ARG A 202 15.28 -11.29 -20.81
N ASP A 203 15.55 -11.74 -22.03
CA ASP A 203 15.71 -13.16 -22.32
C ASP A 203 17.05 -13.70 -21.77
N ALA A 204 17.30 -15.00 -21.98
CA ALA A 204 18.54 -15.65 -21.55
C ALA A 204 19.81 -15.04 -22.19
N ASN A 205 19.67 -14.28 -23.28
CA ASN A 205 20.75 -13.59 -23.98
C ASN A 205 20.89 -12.12 -23.57
N GLY A 206 20.08 -11.65 -22.60
CA GLY A 206 20.09 -10.27 -22.12
C GLY A 206 19.30 -9.29 -22.99
N VAL A 207 18.58 -9.78 -24.02
CA VAL A 207 17.80 -8.96 -24.94
C VAL A 207 16.39 -8.74 -24.38
N ALA A 208 15.97 -7.48 -24.27
CA ALA A 208 14.61 -7.15 -23.87
C ALA A 208 13.70 -7.01 -25.10
N PRO A 209 12.56 -7.70 -25.17
CA PRO A 209 11.58 -7.52 -26.24
C PRO A 209 10.82 -6.19 -26.13
N PHE A 210 10.83 -5.57 -24.95
CA PHE A 210 10.26 -4.25 -24.67
C PHE A 210 10.95 -3.60 -23.47
N TYR A 211 10.97 -2.27 -23.44
CA TYR A 211 11.58 -1.50 -22.35
C TYR A 211 10.52 -0.86 -21.47
N VAL A 212 10.55 -1.09 -20.16
CA VAL A 212 9.48 -0.62 -19.27
C VAL A 212 10.07 0.09 -18.07
N LEU A 213 9.65 1.34 -17.86
CA LEU A 213 9.88 2.03 -16.60
C LEU A 213 8.57 2.11 -15.83
N MET A 214 8.63 1.84 -14.53
CA MET A 214 7.54 2.06 -13.59
C MET A 214 7.95 3.11 -12.57
N SER A 215 7.06 4.06 -12.29
CA SER A 215 7.18 4.98 -11.17
C SER A 215 5.86 5.05 -10.42
N TYR A 216 5.83 5.85 -9.37
CA TYR A 216 4.66 6.05 -8.54
C TYR A 216 4.43 7.53 -8.25
N VAL A 217 3.18 7.83 -7.91
CA VAL A 217 2.79 9.09 -7.28
C VAL A 217 2.31 8.81 -5.85
N CYS A 218 2.67 9.69 -4.91
CA CYS A 218 2.29 9.61 -3.51
C CYS A 218 2.06 11.01 -2.91
N GLY A 219 1.54 11.09 -1.69
CA GLY A 219 1.31 12.36 -1.01
C GLY A 219 0.34 13.26 -1.78
N ASP A 220 0.72 14.53 -1.99
CA ASP A 220 -0.07 15.47 -2.79
C ASP A 220 -0.17 15.08 -4.28
N SER A 221 0.82 14.33 -4.80
CA SER A 221 0.88 14.03 -6.23
C SER A 221 -0.07 12.92 -6.69
N VAL A 222 -0.78 12.25 -5.76
CA VAL A 222 -1.82 11.28 -6.12
C VAL A 222 -3.00 11.94 -6.84
N ASP A 223 -3.27 13.22 -6.54
CA ASP A 223 -4.34 13.97 -7.19
C ASP A 223 -4.14 14.06 -8.71
N LEU A 224 -2.90 13.95 -9.20
CA LEU A 224 -2.58 13.86 -10.62
C LEU A 224 -3.44 12.81 -11.35
N VAL A 225 -3.51 11.59 -10.81
CA VAL A 225 -4.27 10.46 -11.38
C VAL A 225 -5.78 10.68 -11.28
N ASN A 226 -6.21 11.53 -10.34
CA ASN A 226 -7.62 11.89 -10.20
C ASN A 226 -8.07 12.99 -11.16
N GLU A 227 -7.16 13.89 -11.54
CA GLU A 227 -7.45 15.11 -12.28
C GLU A 227 -7.20 15.00 -13.79
N HIS A 228 -6.48 13.96 -14.23
CA HIS A 228 -6.04 13.77 -15.61
C HIS A 228 -6.48 12.40 -16.16
N THR A 229 -6.47 12.25 -17.49
CA THR A 229 -6.61 10.94 -18.14
C THR A 229 -5.32 10.12 -18.04
N ASP A 230 -5.40 8.82 -18.32
CA ASP A 230 -4.23 7.93 -18.27
C ASP A 230 -3.17 8.36 -19.30
N GLU A 231 -3.61 8.85 -20.46
CA GLU A 231 -2.73 9.39 -21.51
C GLU A 231 -1.99 10.65 -21.03
N GLU A 232 -2.70 11.60 -20.44
CA GLU A 232 -2.11 12.83 -19.88
C GLU A 232 -1.12 12.51 -18.74
N VAL A 233 -1.44 11.54 -17.87
CA VAL A 233 -0.52 11.07 -16.83
C VAL A 233 0.75 10.45 -17.43
N ALA A 234 0.60 9.66 -18.50
CA ALA A 234 1.73 9.07 -19.21
C ALA A 234 2.59 10.13 -19.92
N GLU A 235 1.98 11.17 -20.49
CA GLU A 235 2.70 12.31 -21.05
C GLU A 235 3.52 13.04 -19.98
N ILE A 236 2.92 13.31 -18.81
CA ILE A 236 3.62 13.95 -17.68
C ILE A 236 4.77 13.07 -17.17
N PHE A 237 4.61 11.75 -17.18
CA PHE A 237 5.69 10.80 -16.87
C PHE A 237 6.85 10.91 -17.86
N VAL A 238 6.56 10.93 -19.17
CA VAL A 238 7.59 11.05 -20.22
C VAL A 238 8.26 12.42 -20.18
N ASP A 239 7.52 13.50 -19.97
CA ASP A 239 8.07 14.84 -19.83
C ASP A 239 8.97 14.98 -18.60
N THR A 240 8.64 14.29 -17.51
CA THR A 240 9.53 14.18 -16.33
C THR A 240 10.85 13.52 -16.70
N LEU A 241 10.82 12.45 -17.51
CA LEU A 241 12.03 11.79 -18.00
C LEU A 241 12.83 12.69 -18.95
N ARG A 242 12.18 13.41 -19.87
CA ARG A 242 12.84 14.38 -20.77
C ARG A 242 13.56 15.48 -20.01
N GLN A 243 12.95 15.93 -18.91
CA GLN A 243 13.57 16.89 -18.01
C GLN A 243 14.77 16.33 -17.23
N LEU A 244 14.75 15.03 -16.90
CA LEU A 244 15.81 14.35 -16.17
C LEU A 244 17.00 14.00 -17.08
N PHE A 245 16.73 13.67 -18.34
CA PHE A 245 17.71 13.32 -19.36
C PHE A 245 17.64 14.27 -20.56
N PRO A 246 17.98 15.57 -20.38
CA PRO A 246 17.80 16.59 -21.42
C PRO A 246 18.66 16.38 -22.68
N ASN A 247 19.66 15.51 -22.60
CA ASN A 247 20.56 15.18 -23.70
C ASN A 247 20.22 13.85 -24.39
N GLU A 248 19.24 13.11 -23.87
CA GLU A 248 18.77 11.86 -24.47
C GLU A 248 17.59 12.14 -25.39
N ASP A 249 17.61 11.56 -26.59
CA ASP A 249 16.41 11.46 -27.42
C ASP A 249 15.51 10.40 -26.76
N ILE A 250 14.41 10.80 -26.13
CA ILE A 250 13.46 9.88 -25.49
C ILE A 250 12.33 9.59 -26.48
N PRO A 251 12.16 8.33 -26.92
CA PRO A 251 11.13 7.98 -27.88
C PRO A 251 9.73 8.17 -27.29
N GLU A 252 8.74 8.36 -28.16
CA GLU A 252 7.34 8.29 -27.75
C GLU A 252 7.02 6.90 -27.18
N PRO A 253 6.20 6.82 -26.12
CA PRO A 253 5.81 5.56 -25.54
C PRO A 253 4.86 4.79 -26.47
N ASP A 254 4.94 3.46 -26.46
CA ASP A 254 4.07 2.57 -27.25
C ASP A 254 3.07 1.78 -26.38
N GLY A 255 2.95 2.16 -25.11
CA GLY A 255 1.97 1.64 -24.15
C GLY A 255 2.18 2.23 -22.76
N ALA A 256 1.08 2.39 -22.02
CA ALA A 256 1.12 2.82 -20.63
C ALA A 256 0.03 2.12 -19.80
N VAL A 257 0.25 2.02 -18.51
CA VAL A 257 -0.73 1.59 -17.51
C VAL A 257 -0.65 2.53 -16.31
N VAL A 258 -1.79 3.07 -15.92
CA VAL A 258 -1.96 3.90 -14.72
C VAL A 258 -2.90 3.17 -13.77
N THR A 259 -2.50 3.02 -12.50
CA THR A 259 -3.39 2.41 -11.49
C THR A 259 -4.37 3.42 -10.92
N HIS A 260 -5.53 2.95 -10.48
CA HIS A 260 -6.59 3.76 -9.85
C HIS A 260 -7.09 3.11 -8.55
N TRP A 261 -6.17 2.68 -7.68
CA TRP A 261 -6.48 2.01 -6.40
C TRP A 261 -7.42 2.83 -5.51
N GLY A 262 -7.29 4.15 -5.50
CA GLY A 262 -8.15 5.02 -4.70
C GLY A 262 -9.62 5.02 -5.13
N ARG A 263 -9.86 4.81 -6.43
CA ARG A 263 -11.18 4.79 -7.06
C ARG A 263 -11.85 3.41 -7.01
N ASP A 264 -11.07 2.35 -6.79
CA ASP A 264 -11.60 0.99 -6.67
C ASP A 264 -12.58 0.88 -5.47
N PRO A 265 -13.86 0.54 -5.69
CA PRO A 265 -14.86 0.48 -4.63
C PRO A 265 -14.70 -0.70 -3.66
N HIS A 266 -13.89 -1.70 -4.02
CA HIS A 266 -13.60 -2.91 -3.25
C HIS A 266 -12.20 -2.87 -2.60
N ILE A 267 -11.39 -1.88 -2.94
CA ILE A 267 -10.05 -1.68 -2.37
C ILE A 267 -9.93 -0.28 -1.75
N GLY A 268 -9.88 0.77 -2.58
CA GLY A 268 -9.93 2.16 -2.16
C GLY A 268 -8.69 2.67 -1.40
N MET A 269 -7.56 1.95 -1.47
CA MET A 269 -6.30 2.26 -0.79
C MET A 269 -5.16 1.41 -1.36
N SER A 270 -3.92 1.71 -0.97
CA SER A 270 -2.74 0.87 -1.23
C SER A 270 -2.37 0.05 0.01
N TYR A 271 -2.07 0.71 1.13
CA TYR A 271 -1.66 0.07 2.37
C TYR A 271 -1.85 1.00 3.56
N SER A 272 -1.92 0.44 4.77
CA SER A 272 -2.22 1.22 5.97
C SER A 272 -1.02 2.00 6.53
N TYR A 273 -1.30 3.03 7.33
CA TYR A 273 -0.31 3.75 8.13
C TYR A 273 -0.88 4.21 9.46
N VAL A 274 -0.04 4.63 10.41
CA VAL A 274 -0.51 5.18 11.69
C VAL A 274 -0.77 6.67 11.57
N ARG A 275 -2.03 7.09 11.70
CA ARG A 275 -2.41 8.52 11.67
C ARG A 275 -1.95 9.27 12.92
N VAL A 276 -1.84 10.59 12.83
CA VAL A 276 -1.64 11.46 14.01
C VAL A 276 -2.62 11.09 15.13
N GLY A 277 -2.07 10.87 16.34
CA GLY A 277 -2.82 10.41 17.52
C GLY A 277 -3.04 8.90 17.60
N GLY A 278 -2.72 8.15 16.55
CA GLY A 278 -2.71 6.70 16.50
C GLY A 278 -1.44 6.07 17.06
N THR A 279 -1.52 4.76 17.27
CA THR A 279 -0.45 3.89 17.80
C THR A 279 -0.57 2.49 17.21
N GLY A 280 0.49 1.69 17.33
CA GLY A 280 0.50 0.28 16.90
C GLY A 280 -0.62 -0.58 17.51
N ALA A 281 -1.07 -0.27 18.72
CA ALA A 281 -2.15 -1.00 19.40
C ALA A 281 -3.51 -0.92 18.66
N HIS A 282 -3.67 0.01 17.71
CA HIS A 282 -4.86 0.07 16.88
C HIS A 282 -4.88 -1.06 15.83
N TYR A 283 -3.73 -1.56 15.35
CA TYR A 283 -3.70 -2.80 14.56
C TYR A 283 -4.21 -3.99 15.36
N ASP A 284 -3.79 -4.12 16.62
CA ASP A 284 -4.24 -5.18 17.53
C ASP A 284 -5.75 -5.09 17.80
N ALA A 285 -6.27 -3.86 17.92
CA ALA A 285 -7.71 -3.62 18.06
C ALA A 285 -8.52 -3.96 16.79
N LEU A 286 -7.96 -3.74 15.60
CA LEU A 286 -8.56 -4.20 14.34
C LEU A 286 -8.52 -5.72 14.23
N ALA A 287 -7.45 -6.36 14.68
CA ALA A 287 -7.28 -7.83 14.69
C ALA A 287 -8.13 -8.56 15.73
N ALA A 288 -8.66 -7.86 16.73
CA ALA A 288 -9.42 -8.49 17.81
C ALA A 288 -10.71 -9.15 17.27
N PRO A 289 -10.97 -10.44 17.56
CA PRO A 289 -12.21 -11.08 17.20
C PRO A 289 -13.40 -10.50 17.98
N VAL A 290 -14.61 -10.67 17.48
CA VAL A 290 -15.85 -10.20 18.09
C VAL A 290 -16.76 -11.41 18.35
N ASP A 291 -17.16 -11.56 19.61
CA ASP A 291 -18.08 -12.60 20.09
C ASP A 291 -17.70 -14.03 19.67
N SER A 292 -16.41 -14.32 19.45
CA SER A 292 -15.89 -15.59 18.91
C SER A 292 -16.55 -16.05 17.60
N ARG A 293 -17.12 -15.11 16.85
CA ARG A 293 -17.86 -15.38 15.61
C ARG A 293 -17.35 -14.58 14.42
N LEU A 294 -16.88 -13.36 14.67
CA LEU A 294 -16.22 -12.55 13.64
C LEU A 294 -14.73 -12.44 13.92
N TYR A 295 -13.94 -12.76 12.91
CA TYR A 295 -12.49 -12.68 12.92
C TYR A 295 -12.05 -11.69 11.86
N PHE A 296 -10.83 -11.14 12.00
CA PHE A 296 -10.33 -10.08 11.13
C PHE A 296 -8.87 -10.35 10.77
N ALA A 297 -8.59 -10.42 9.47
CA ALA A 297 -7.26 -10.53 8.92
C ALA A 297 -7.05 -9.48 7.82
N GLY A 298 -5.84 -9.44 7.26
CA GLY A 298 -5.36 -8.44 6.31
C GLY A 298 -4.23 -7.60 6.91
N GLU A 299 -3.53 -6.86 6.05
CA GLU A 299 -2.36 -6.06 6.42
C GLU A 299 -2.67 -5.06 7.56
N GLY A 300 -3.85 -4.43 7.51
CA GLY A 300 -4.36 -3.51 8.53
C GLY A 300 -4.67 -4.16 9.90
N THR A 301 -4.43 -5.46 10.05
CA THR A 301 -4.58 -6.21 11.31
C THR A 301 -3.26 -6.79 11.82
N ASN A 302 -2.14 -6.52 11.15
CA ASN A 302 -0.83 -7.03 11.55
C ASN A 302 0.05 -5.89 12.05
N ARG A 303 0.21 -5.79 13.37
CA ARG A 303 1.02 -4.74 13.98
C ARG A 303 2.52 -4.87 13.65
N PHE A 304 3.02 -6.09 13.55
CA PHE A 304 4.45 -6.35 13.42
C PHE A 304 4.93 -6.26 11.98
N PHE A 305 4.07 -6.62 11.04
CA PHE A 305 4.33 -6.56 9.61
C PHE A 305 3.13 -5.91 8.89
N PRO A 306 2.83 -4.62 9.14
CA PRO A 306 1.75 -3.93 8.42
C PRO A 306 2.11 -3.77 6.94
N GLN A 307 1.17 -3.28 6.12
CA GLN A 307 1.32 -2.92 4.70
C GLN A 307 1.56 -4.07 3.72
N THR A 308 2.37 -5.06 4.10
CA THR A 308 2.95 -6.03 3.19
C THR A 308 2.02 -7.19 2.87
N MET A 309 2.21 -7.79 1.69
CA MET A 309 1.58 -9.08 1.34
C MET A 309 1.92 -10.16 2.37
N THR A 310 3.18 -10.22 2.83
CA THR A 310 3.63 -11.12 3.89
C THR A 310 2.84 -10.91 5.18
N GLY A 311 2.64 -9.66 5.59
CA GLY A 311 1.83 -9.28 6.73
C GLY A 311 0.38 -9.75 6.65
N ALA A 312 -0.24 -9.56 5.49
CA ALA A 312 -1.58 -10.04 5.19
C ALA A 312 -1.65 -11.58 5.26
N TYR A 313 -0.71 -12.29 4.63
CA TYR A 313 -0.62 -13.75 4.67
C TYR A 313 -0.48 -14.29 6.09
N ILE A 314 0.45 -13.75 6.88
CA ILE A 314 0.66 -14.15 8.29
C ILE A 314 -0.59 -13.89 9.13
N SER A 315 -1.30 -12.78 8.89
CA SER A 315 -2.56 -12.50 9.59
C SER A 315 -3.66 -13.52 9.26
N GLY A 316 -3.69 -14.04 8.03
CA GLY A 316 -4.59 -15.12 7.64
C GLY A 316 -4.29 -16.42 8.40
N LEU A 317 -3.01 -16.81 8.47
CA LEU A 317 -2.57 -17.97 9.27
C LEU A 317 -2.94 -17.81 10.75
N ARG A 318 -2.76 -16.61 11.31
CA ARG A 318 -3.12 -16.28 12.69
C ARG A 318 -4.61 -16.51 12.96
N GLU A 319 -5.49 -16.00 12.10
CA GLU A 319 -6.94 -16.18 12.30
C GLU A 319 -7.39 -17.61 12.02
N ALA A 320 -6.77 -18.33 11.06
CA ALA A 320 -7.04 -19.75 10.85
C ALA A 320 -6.77 -20.56 12.13
N GLY A 321 -5.64 -20.32 12.82
CA GLY A 321 -5.32 -20.94 14.11
C GLY A 321 -6.37 -20.64 15.18
N ARG A 322 -6.75 -19.36 15.34
CA ARG A 322 -7.78 -18.95 16.33
C ARG A 322 -9.15 -19.58 16.05
N ILE A 323 -9.53 -19.70 14.78
CA ILE A 323 -10.80 -20.32 14.38
C ILE A 323 -10.81 -21.81 14.71
N ILE A 324 -9.70 -22.53 14.45
CA ILE A 324 -9.57 -23.96 14.79
C ILE A 324 -9.62 -24.17 16.31
N GLU A 325 -8.82 -23.43 17.08
CA GLU A 325 -8.77 -23.57 18.55
C GLU A 325 -10.12 -23.30 19.20
N SER A 326 -10.81 -22.25 18.76
CA SER A 326 -12.14 -21.93 19.29
C SER A 326 -13.20 -22.97 18.93
N SER A 327 -13.04 -23.71 17.82
CA SER A 327 -13.94 -24.82 17.48
C SER A 327 -13.64 -26.06 18.32
N HIS A 328 -12.38 -26.30 18.70
CA HIS A 328 -12.04 -27.41 19.59
C HIS A 328 -12.54 -27.20 21.01
N ASN A 329 -12.42 -25.99 21.57
CA ASN A 329 -12.93 -25.71 22.92
C ASN A 329 -14.46 -25.81 23.06
N GLU A 330 -15.21 -25.76 21.96
CA GLU A 330 -16.66 -26.01 21.96
C GLU A 330 -17.00 -27.51 22.01
N ILE A 331 -16.09 -28.41 21.62
CA ILE A 331 -16.34 -29.87 21.54
C ILE A 331 -16.09 -30.58 22.88
N TRP A 332 -15.23 -30.02 23.75
CA TRP A 332 -14.82 -30.67 25.01
C TRP A 332 -15.59 -30.20 26.25
N ILE A 333 -16.65 -29.39 26.08
CA ILE A 333 -17.47 -28.85 27.19
C ILE A 333 -18.86 -29.53 27.27
N ASP A 334 -19.15 -30.52 26.42
CA ASP A 334 -20.40 -31.31 26.48
C ASP A 334 -20.26 -32.60 27.30
#